data_AF-A0A7G9L1K2-F1
#
_entry.id   AF-A0A7G9L1K2-F1
#
_cell.length_a   1.000
_cell.length_b   1.000
_cell.length_c   1.000
_cell.angle_alpha   90.00
_cell.angle_beta   90.00
_cell.angle_gamma   90.00
#
_symmetry.space_group_name_H-M   'P 1'
#
loop_
_entity.id
_entity.type
_entity.pdbx_description
1 polymer ?
#
loop_
_entity_poly.entity_id
_entity_poly.type
_entity_poly.pdbx_seq_one_letter_code
_entity_poly.pdbx_strand_id
1 'polypeptide(L)'
;MTMFRNLAAAAVTAALLAGCSTGPRPVAQAPQVPAAAQELPYRWTHGNAPKAYKDAAAAFGPLTLKPGEYRWAADAPKTGEAKVVVDLLQQRFYVYRADRLVGVSTISSGKKGKETPLGLWKVFRKQVKGFSRKYDNAPMPYMQMYDEKGIAFHAGKIPGYPASHGCVRLPLEFAKNVFGVTKVGTEVIIEG
;
A
#
# COMPACT_ATOMS: atom_id res chain seq x y z
N MET A 1 -12.52 -83.22 10.92
CA MET A 1 -12.25 -81.89 11.50
C MET A 1 -10.77 -81.55 11.35
N THR A 2 -10.46 -80.26 11.27
CA THR A 2 -9.22 -79.55 11.70
C THR A 2 -8.19 -80.38 12.50
N MET A 3 -6.86 -80.23 12.37
CA MET A 3 -5.99 -79.27 11.63
C MET A 3 -4.91 -80.06 10.84
N PHE A 4 -3.84 -79.56 10.19
CA PHE A 4 -3.12 -78.28 10.14
C PHE A 4 -2.72 -77.93 8.68
N ARG A 5 -1.73 -77.04 8.47
CA ARG A 5 -1.13 -76.70 7.17
C ARG A 5 0.41 -76.77 7.22
N ASN A 6 1.02 -77.22 6.12
CA ASN A 6 2.45 -77.10 5.85
C ASN A 6 2.91 -75.62 5.80
N LEU A 7 4.18 -75.34 6.07
CA LEU A 7 5.12 -74.79 5.06
C LEU A 7 6.56 -74.68 5.60
N ALA A 8 7.52 -74.95 4.71
CA ALA A 8 8.95 -74.89 5.02
C ALA A 8 9.49 -73.45 4.92
N ALA A 9 10.57 -73.17 5.65
CA ALA A 9 11.31 -71.91 5.51
C ALA A 9 12.18 -71.95 4.24
N ALA A 10 11.98 -70.99 3.34
CA ALA A 10 12.86 -70.75 2.20
C ALA A 10 13.55 -69.38 2.38
N ALA A 11 14.87 -69.39 2.53
CA ALA A 11 15.66 -68.15 2.57
C ALA A 11 15.78 -67.56 1.16
N VAL A 12 15.29 -66.33 0.97
CA VAL A 12 15.40 -65.62 -0.31
C VAL A 12 16.60 -64.69 -0.27
N THR A 13 17.68 -65.08 -0.93
CA THR A 13 18.87 -64.23 -1.13
C THR A 13 18.59 -63.22 -2.24
N ALA A 14 18.28 -61.98 -1.88
CA ALA A 14 18.02 -60.91 -2.85
C ALA A 14 19.32 -60.38 -3.46
N ALA A 15 19.55 -60.65 -4.74
CA ALA A 15 20.65 -60.06 -5.50
C ALA A 15 20.32 -58.61 -5.89
N LEU A 16 21.07 -57.64 -5.35
CA LEU A 16 20.94 -56.23 -5.68
C LEU A 16 21.65 -55.91 -7.01
N LEU A 17 20.88 -55.75 -8.08
CA LEU A 17 21.38 -55.18 -9.33
C LEU A 17 21.59 -53.67 -9.17
N ALA A 18 22.85 -53.22 -9.15
CA ALA A 18 23.21 -51.81 -9.09
C ALA A 18 22.97 -51.10 -10.43
N GLY A 19 21.76 -50.55 -10.62
CA GLY A 19 21.42 -49.72 -11.77
C GLY A 19 22.07 -48.34 -11.68
N CYS A 20 22.95 -48.00 -12.62
CA CYS A 20 23.53 -46.66 -12.74
C CYS A 20 22.50 -45.66 -13.31
N SER A 21 21.62 -45.14 -12.46
CA SER A 21 20.70 -44.05 -12.82
C SER A 21 21.42 -42.70 -12.80
N THR A 22 21.93 -42.28 -13.96
CA THR A 22 22.40 -40.90 -14.17
C THR A 22 21.24 -39.97 -14.55
N GLY A 23 20.20 -39.92 -13.71
CA GLY A 23 19.22 -38.85 -13.78
C GLY A 23 19.85 -37.52 -13.36
N PRO A 24 19.53 -36.38 -14.01
CA PRO A 24 19.98 -35.08 -13.52
C PRO A 24 19.47 -34.89 -12.09
N ARG A 25 20.36 -34.49 -11.16
CA ARG A 25 19.98 -34.19 -9.78
C ARG A 25 18.80 -33.22 -9.78
N PRO A 26 17.75 -33.44 -8.96
CA PRO A 26 16.77 -32.40 -8.68
C PRO A 26 17.52 -31.19 -8.15
N VAL A 27 17.57 -30.11 -8.94
CA VAL A 27 18.12 -28.84 -8.47
C VAL A 27 17.16 -28.37 -7.40
N ALA A 28 17.62 -28.39 -6.14
CA ALA A 28 16.83 -27.85 -5.04
C ALA A 28 16.45 -26.42 -5.40
N GLN A 29 15.16 -26.15 -5.60
CA GLN A 29 14.69 -24.80 -5.86
C GLN A 29 15.11 -23.94 -4.68
N ALA A 30 15.97 -22.95 -4.93
CA ALA A 30 16.29 -21.94 -3.95
C ALA A 30 14.97 -21.34 -3.41
N PRO A 31 14.87 -21.07 -2.10
CA PRO A 31 13.64 -20.57 -1.50
C PRO A 31 13.14 -19.37 -2.29
N GLN A 32 11.94 -19.48 -2.86
CA GLN A 32 11.36 -18.42 -3.66
C GLN A 32 11.18 -17.20 -2.77
N VAL A 33 11.96 -16.14 -3.02
CA VAL A 33 11.82 -14.87 -2.33
C VAL A 33 10.37 -14.39 -2.51
N PRO A 34 9.63 -14.09 -1.42
CA PRO A 34 8.24 -13.64 -1.55
C PRO A 34 8.19 -12.37 -2.40
N ALA A 35 7.12 -12.23 -3.20
CA ALA A 35 6.98 -11.25 -4.28
C ALA A 35 6.84 -9.78 -3.80
N ALA A 36 7.91 -9.25 -3.19
CA ALA A 36 7.95 -7.95 -2.52
C ALA A 36 9.00 -6.99 -3.13
N ALA A 37 9.60 -7.33 -4.27
CA ALA A 37 10.76 -6.61 -4.84
C ALA A 37 10.76 -6.46 -6.38
N GLN A 38 9.61 -6.61 -7.04
CA GLN A 38 9.48 -6.11 -8.42
C GLN A 38 9.19 -4.61 -8.37
N GLU A 39 10.02 -3.80 -9.04
CA GLU A 39 9.79 -2.36 -9.17
C GLU A 39 8.44 -2.14 -9.87
N LEU A 40 7.54 -1.39 -9.22
CA LEU A 40 6.22 -1.12 -9.80
C LEU A 40 6.37 -0.22 -11.03
N PRO A 41 5.52 -0.38 -12.05
CA PRO A 41 5.65 0.34 -13.32
C PRO A 41 5.13 1.78 -13.22
N TYR A 42 5.76 2.60 -12.38
CA TYR A 42 5.48 4.05 -12.28
C TYR A 42 5.67 4.71 -13.63
N ARG A 43 4.67 5.45 -14.09
CA ARG A 43 4.74 6.27 -15.30
C ARG A 43 5.41 7.60 -15.04
N TRP A 44 5.30 8.11 -13.81
CA TRP A 44 5.99 9.29 -13.34
C TRP A 44 6.32 9.16 -11.85
N THR A 45 7.61 9.21 -11.52
CA THR A 45 8.13 9.17 -10.15
C THR A 45 9.49 9.86 -10.08
N HIS A 46 9.77 10.53 -8.97
CA HIS A 46 11.11 10.95 -8.56
C HIS A 46 11.66 10.07 -7.42
N GLY A 47 11.10 8.87 -7.24
CA GLY A 47 11.43 7.94 -6.17
C GLY A 47 10.72 8.19 -4.83
N ASN A 48 9.85 9.20 -4.71
CA ASN A 48 9.21 9.54 -3.44
C ASN A 48 8.23 8.47 -2.96
N ALA A 49 7.38 7.92 -3.85
CA ALA A 49 6.46 6.85 -3.51
C ALA A 49 7.18 5.54 -3.14
N PRO A 50 8.15 5.02 -3.94
CA PRO A 50 8.99 3.90 -3.53
C PRO A 50 9.72 4.10 -2.19
N LYS A 51 10.25 5.31 -1.93
CA LYS A 51 10.89 5.63 -0.66
C LYS A 51 9.87 5.65 0.48
N ALA A 52 8.70 6.26 0.29
CA ALA A 52 7.67 6.37 1.31
C ALA A 52 7.07 5.01 1.70
N TYR A 53 6.96 4.07 0.75
CA TYR A 53 6.62 2.67 1.06
C TYR A 53 7.68 2.02 1.97
N LYS A 54 8.98 2.17 1.65
CA LYS A 54 10.09 1.62 2.45
C LYS A 54 10.13 2.24 3.86
N ASP A 55 10.04 3.58 3.94
CA ASP A 55 10.00 4.31 5.21
C ASP A 55 8.79 3.89 6.06
N ALA A 56 7.61 3.66 5.46
CA ALA A 56 6.41 3.19 6.14
C ALA A 56 6.50 1.73 6.61
N ALA A 57 7.14 0.86 5.82
CA ALA A 57 7.42 -0.51 6.24
C ALA A 57 8.42 -0.55 7.41
N ALA A 58 9.41 0.34 7.43
CA ALA A 58 10.35 0.49 8.54
C ALA A 58 9.68 1.07 9.80
N ALA A 59 8.85 2.11 9.66
CA ALA A 59 8.21 2.79 10.79
C ALA A 59 7.05 1.98 11.42
N PHE A 60 6.37 1.16 10.63
CA PHE A 60 5.12 0.50 11.05
C PHE A 60 5.07 -1.01 10.84
N GLY A 61 6.12 -1.64 10.31
CA GLY A 61 6.10 -3.04 9.90
C GLY A 61 5.25 -3.29 8.63
N PRO A 62 4.94 -4.55 8.30
CA PRO A 62 4.28 -4.94 7.05
C PRO A 62 3.00 -4.14 6.73
N LEU A 63 2.92 -3.57 5.53
CA LEU A 63 1.88 -2.62 5.10
C LEU A 63 0.63 -3.28 4.48
N THR A 64 0.27 -4.47 4.97
CA THR A 64 -0.96 -5.19 4.62
C THR A 64 -2.16 -4.54 5.29
N LEU A 65 -2.59 -3.40 4.73
CA LEU A 65 -3.74 -2.62 5.18
C LEU A 65 -4.97 -2.92 4.32
N LYS A 66 -6.11 -3.20 4.96
CA LYS A 66 -7.42 -3.35 4.29
C LYS A 66 -7.98 -1.99 3.88
N PRO A 67 -8.97 -1.94 2.95
CA PRO A 67 -9.62 -0.69 2.57
C PRO A 67 -10.19 0.06 3.77
N GLY A 68 -9.75 1.31 3.97
CA GLY A 68 -10.12 2.16 5.10
C GLY A 68 -9.16 2.10 6.30
N GLU A 69 -8.23 1.15 6.34
CA GLU A 69 -7.21 1.07 7.39
C GLU A 69 -6.06 2.05 7.14
N TYR A 70 -5.46 2.51 8.24
CA TYR A 70 -4.32 3.42 8.31
C TYR A 70 -3.48 3.11 9.56
N ARG A 71 -2.27 3.66 9.61
CA ARG A 71 -1.41 3.71 10.80
C ARG A 71 -0.92 5.14 11.01
N TRP A 72 -0.75 5.53 12.27
CA TRP A 72 -0.26 6.84 12.67
C TRP A 72 0.65 6.66 13.89
N ALA A 73 1.78 7.36 13.89
CA ALA A 73 2.76 7.26 14.97
C ALA A 73 2.28 8.05 16.20
N ALA A 74 2.19 7.40 17.36
CA ALA A 74 1.73 8.03 18.60
C ALA A 74 2.69 9.12 19.11
N ASP A 75 3.98 8.97 18.79
CA ASP A 75 5.10 9.85 19.10
C ASP A 75 5.43 10.83 17.94
N ALA A 76 4.48 11.06 17.01
CA ALA A 76 4.67 11.99 15.91
C ALA A 76 5.13 13.38 16.41
N PRO A 77 6.20 13.98 15.83
CA PRO A 77 6.71 15.29 16.25
C PRO A 77 5.61 16.35 16.35
N LYS A 78 5.64 17.18 17.40
CA LYS A 78 4.63 18.23 17.62
C LYS A 78 4.81 19.46 16.71
N THR A 79 6.03 19.64 16.18
CA THR A 79 6.45 20.76 15.32
C THR A 79 7.16 20.25 14.07
N GLY A 80 7.67 21.17 13.24
CA GLY A 80 8.34 20.86 11.97
C GLY A 80 7.39 20.81 10.78
N GLU A 81 7.97 21.00 9.59
CA GLU A 81 7.23 21.02 8.33
C GLU A 81 6.62 19.66 8.01
N ALA A 82 5.44 19.68 7.39
CA ALA A 82 4.75 18.50 6.93
C ALA A 82 4.81 18.40 5.40
N LYS A 83 4.97 17.17 4.90
CA LYS A 83 5.00 16.80 3.48
C LYS A 83 4.12 15.59 3.24
N VAL A 84 3.39 15.59 2.13
CA VAL A 84 2.53 14.48 1.70
C VAL A 84 3.12 13.82 0.47
N VAL A 85 3.12 12.48 0.46
CA VAL A 85 3.37 11.68 -0.75
C VAL A 85 2.17 10.78 -0.99
N VAL A 86 1.66 10.76 -2.22
CA VAL A 86 0.56 9.91 -2.66
C VAL A 86 1.08 8.96 -3.73
N ASP A 87 0.83 7.68 -3.54
CA ASP A 87 1.12 6.62 -4.51
C ASP A 87 -0.21 6.13 -5.10
N LEU A 88 -0.41 6.40 -6.39
CA LEU A 88 -1.62 5.99 -7.10
C LEU A 88 -1.62 4.52 -7.52
N LEU A 89 -0.46 3.90 -7.75
CA LEU A 89 -0.37 2.47 -8.12
C LEU A 89 -0.68 1.58 -6.91
N GLN A 90 -0.13 1.90 -5.74
CA GLN A 90 -0.37 1.16 -4.51
C GLN A 90 -1.66 1.60 -3.79
N GLN A 91 -2.31 2.69 -4.23
CA GLN A 91 -3.38 3.36 -3.48
C GLN A 91 -2.97 3.60 -2.02
N ARG A 92 -1.90 4.38 -1.84
CA ARG A 92 -1.37 4.77 -0.52
C ARG A 92 -1.19 6.27 -0.39
N PHE A 93 -1.30 6.75 0.84
CA PHE A 93 -1.02 8.14 1.22
C PHE A 93 -0.12 8.14 2.44
N TYR A 94 0.98 8.86 2.34
CA TYR A 94 2.05 8.94 3.33
C TYR A 94 2.18 10.38 3.83
N VAL A 95 2.37 10.53 5.14
CA VAL A 95 2.60 11.82 5.78
C VAL A 95 3.97 11.82 6.44
N TYR A 96 4.78 12.81 6.10
CA TYR A 96 6.00 13.16 6.82
C TYR A 96 5.76 14.39 7.69
N ARG A 97 6.47 14.46 8.82
CA ARG A 97 6.57 15.66 9.65
C ARG A 97 7.95 15.73 10.30
N ALA A 98 8.62 16.87 10.16
CA ALA A 98 10.04 17.01 10.53
C ALA A 98 10.91 15.89 9.91
N ASP A 99 10.71 15.64 8.61
CA ASP A 99 11.33 14.59 7.79
C ASP A 99 11.17 13.13 8.27
N ARG A 100 10.52 12.89 9.42
CA ARG A 100 10.09 11.56 9.86
C ARG A 100 8.73 11.23 9.25
N LEU A 101 8.57 10.02 8.74
CA LEU A 101 7.25 9.50 8.40
C LEU A 101 6.41 9.30 9.67
N VAL A 102 5.20 9.85 9.68
CA VAL A 102 4.28 9.85 10.84
C VAL A 102 2.94 9.18 10.57
N GLY A 103 2.60 8.89 9.31
CA GLY A 103 1.37 8.19 8.98
C GLY A 103 1.36 7.57 7.59
N VAL A 104 0.61 6.48 7.45
CA VAL A 104 0.33 5.79 6.18
C VAL A 104 -1.14 5.35 6.15
N SER A 105 -1.82 5.50 5.01
CA SER A 105 -3.22 5.11 4.85
C SER A 105 -3.47 4.45 3.50
N THR A 106 -4.45 3.56 3.45
CA THR A 106 -5.16 3.24 2.19
C THR A 106 -5.98 4.43 1.70
N ILE A 107 -6.19 4.54 0.39
CA ILE A 107 -6.98 5.63 -0.22
C ILE A 107 -7.93 5.12 -1.30
N SER A 108 -8.76 6.04 -1.82
CA SER A 108 -9.43 5.90 -3.11
C SER A 108 -9.20 7.17 -3.94
N SER A 109 -8.34 7.08 -4.96
CA SER A 109 -8.09 8.14 -5.93
C SER A 109 -9.18 8.22 -7.02
N GLY A 110 -8.94 9.07 -8.03
CA GLY A 110 -9.79 9.22 -9.21
C GLY A 110 -9.89 7.97 -10.07
N LYS A 111 -11.12 7.60 -10.46
CA LYS A 111 -11.40 6.49 -11.38
C LYS A 111 -10.98 6.80 -12.83
N LYS A 112 -10.97 5.79 -13.71
CA LYS A 112 -10.71 5.95 -15.15
C LYS A 112 -11.58 7.06 -15.78
N GLY A 113 -10.97 7.95 -16.56
CA GLY A 113 -11.57 9.14 -17.16
C GLY A 113 -11.79 10.32 -16.19
N LYS A 114 -11.34 10.19 -14.94
CA LYS A 114 -11.41 11.17 -13.83
C LYS A 114 -10.18 11.01 -12.92
N GLU A 115 -9.03 10.75 -13.53
CA GLU A 115 -7.75 10.45 -12.89
C GLU A 115 -7.33 11.57 -11.92
N THR A 116 -6.68 11.18 -10.82
CA THR A 116 -5.95 12.13 -9.97
C THR A 116 -4.67 12.55 -10.70
N PRO A 117 -4.37 13.85 -10.87
CA PRO A 117 -3.22 14.28 -11.65
C PRO A 117 -1.91 14.02 -10.89
N LEU A 118 -0.94 13.43 -11.59
CA LEU A 118 0.44 13.28 -11.12
C LEU A 118 1.12 14.65 -11.08
N GLY A 119 2.09 14.84 -10.18
CA GLY A 119 2.87 16.08 -10.13
C GLY A 119 3.39 16.47 -8.74
N LEU A 120 4.01 17.65 -8.70
CA LEU A 120 4.41 18.36 -7.50
C LEU A 120 3.44 19.52 -7.27
N TRP A 121 2.85 19.57 -6.08
CA TRP A 121 1.76 20.47 -5.73
C TRP A 121 1.99 21.09 -4.35
N LYS A 122 1.17 22.09 -4.00
CA LYS A 122 1.12 22.65 -2.65
C LYS A 122 -0.33 22.80 -2.21
N VAL A 123 -0.63 22.51 -0.94
CA VAL A 123 -1.94 22.80 -0.37
C VAL A 123 -2.17 24.31 -0.37
N PHE A 124 -3.19 24.80 -1.06
CA PHE A 124 -3.50 26.24 -1.13
C PHE A 124 -4.74 26.64 -0.34
N ARG A 125 -5.64 25.70 -0.01
CA ARG A 125 -6.86 25.97 0.77
C ARG A 125 -7.25 24.80 1.65
N LYS A 126 -7.71 25.08 2.87
CA LYS A 126 -8.15 24.08 3.86
C LYS A 126 -9.49 24.45 4.47
N GLN A 127 -10.40 23.49 4.64
CA GLN A 127 -11.67 23.66 5.37
C GLN A 127 -12.08 22.39 6.10
N VAL A 128 -12.43 22.48 7.38
CA VAL A 128 -12.92 21.32 8.17
C VAL A 128 -14.27 20.82 7.64
N LYS A 129 -15.19 21.75 7.34
CA LYS A 129 -16.48 21.49 6.69
C LYS A 129 -16.40 21.96 5.22
N GLY A 130 -15.68 21.21 4.39
CA GLY A 130 -15.60 21.47 2.95
C GLY A 130 -16.79 20.86 2.19
N PHE A 131 -17.07 21.39 0.99
CA PHE A 131 -18.17 20.94 0.13
C PHE A 131 -17.78 21.04 -1.35
N SER A 132 -18.26 20.12 -2.18
CA SER A 132 -17.97 20.10 -3.61
C SER A 132 -18.90 21.00 -4.41
N ARG A 133 -18.37 22.15 -4.87
CA ARG A 133 -19.09 23.07 -5.77
C ARG A 133 -19.52 22.45 -7.10
N LYS A 134 -18.87 21.35 -7.52
CA LYS A 134 -19.11 20.66 -8.81
C LYS A 134 -20.06 19.47 -8.69
N TYR A 135 -20.26 18.94 -7.48
CA TYR A 135 -21.04 17.75 -7.22
C TYR A 135 -22.08 18.04 -6.13
N ASP A 136 -23.02 18.93 -6.44
CA ASP A 136 -24.20 19.26 -5.62
C ASP A 136 -23.91 19.46 -4.12
N ASN A 137 -22.89 20.27 -3.81
CA ASN A 137 -22.40 20.51 -2.46
C ASN A 137 -22.13 19.22 -1.64
N ALA A 138 -21.72 18.12 -2.28
CA ALA A 138 -21.37 16.88 -1.59
C ALA A 138 -20.30 17.15 -0.52
N PRO A 139 -20.47 16.63 0.72
CA PRO A 139 -19.59 16.95 1.83
C PRO A 139 -18.19 16.39 1.62
N MET A 140 -17.19 17.21 1.93
CA MET A 140 -15.76 16.88 1.93
C MET A 140 -15.18 17.26 3.31
N PRO A 141 -15.34 16.42 4.35
CA PRO A 141 -14.80 16.70 5.67
C PRO A 141 -13.27 16.72 5.64
N TYR A 142 -12.66 17.66 6.37
CA TYR A 142 -11.21 17.89 6.38
C TYR A 142 -10.61 18.12 4.98
N MET A 143 -11.33 18.89 4.14
CA MET A 143 -10.93 19.22 2.77
C MET A 143 -9.62 20.01 2.73
N GLN A 144 -8.71 19.60 1.85
CA GLN A 144 -7.45 20.28 1.55
C GLN A 144 -7.23 20.31 0.04
N MET A 145 -7.38 21.47 -0.58
CA MET A 145 -7.21 21.68 -2.02
C MET A 145 -5.73 21.86 -2.34
N TYR A 146 -5.26 21.20 -3.39
CA TYR A 146 -3.88 21.30 -3.90
C TYR A 146 -3.80 21.55 -5.41
N ASP A 147 -4.91 21.35 -6.15
CA ASP A 147 -5.07 21.70 -7.55
C ASP A 147 -6.25 22.69 -7.72
N GLU A 148 -6.00 23.79 -8.42
CA GLU A 148 -6.95 24.86 -8.71
C GLU A 148 -8.18 24.38 -9.49
N LYS A 149 -8.06 23.27 -10.24
CA LYS A 149 -9.17 22.62 -10.95
C LYS A 149 -10.19 21.95 -10.02
N GLY A 150 -9.98 22.03 -8.72
CA GLY A 150 -10.94 21.64 -7.69
C GLY A 150 -10.66 20.29 -7.05
N ILE A 151 -9.41 19.80 -7.13
CA ILE A 151 -9.03 18.49 -6.59
C ILE A 151 -8.43 18.64 -5.19
N ALA A 152 -8.86 17.75 -4.29
CA ALA A 152 -8.59 17.83 -2.87
C ALA A 152 -8.24 16.48 -2.24
N PHE A 153 -7.65 16.54 -1.05
CA PHE A 153 -7.72 15.48 -0.05
C PHE A 153 -8.94 15.73 0.84
N HIS A 154 -9.72 14.69 1.16
CA HIS A 154 -10.82 14.80 2.12
C HIS A 154 -11.23 13.41 2.65
N ALA A 155 -11.96 13.38 3.76
CA ALA A 155 -12.57 12.16 4.25
C ALA A 155 -13.63 11.63 3.27
N GLY A 156 -13.69 10.32 3.04
CA GLY A 156 -14.70 9.70 2.17
C GLY A 156 -14.65 8.18 2.13
N LYS A 157 -15.56 7.56 1.36
CA LYS A 157 -15.63 6.10 1.20
C LYS A 157 -14.38 5.53 0.53
N ILE A 158 -13.77 4.52 1.14
CA ILE A 158 -12.57 3.80 0.66
C ILE A 158 -12.96 2.37 0.26
N PRO A 159 -13.39 2.11 -0.98
CA PRO A 159 -13.82 0.77 -1.41
C PRO A 159 -12.66 -0.18 -1.78
N GLY A 160 -11.39 0.27 -1.69
CA GLY A 160 -10.20 -0.52 -2.02
C GLY A 160 -9.70 -0.37 -3.45
N TYR A 161 -10.32 0.51 -4.25
CA TYR A 161 -9.94 0.81 -5.62
C TYR A 161 -10.23 2.29 -5.95
N PRO A 162 -9.65 2.86 -7.04
CA PRO A 162 -9.93 4.23 -7.47
C PRO A 162 -11.40 4.43 -7.83
N ALA A 163 -12.12 5.21 -7.02
CA ALA A 163 -13.57 5.38 -7.12
C ALA A 163 -14.05 6.84 -7.00
N SER A 164 -13.13 7.81 -6.98
CA SER A 164 -13.46 9.24 -6.89
C SER A 164 -13.59 9.89 -8.28
N HIS A 165 -13.91 11.19 -8.29
CA HIS A 165 -13.91 12.03 -9.50
C HIS A 165 -12.64 12.91 -9.63
N GLY A 166 -11.54 12.49 -9.01
CA GLY A 166 -10.23 13.15 -9.03
C GLY A 166 -9.61 13.30 -7.63
N CYS A 167 -10.43 13.63 -6.63
CA CYS A 167 -9.99 13.79 -5.23
C CYS A 167 -9.38 12.51 -4.64
N VAL A 168 -8.44 12.65 -3.71
CA VAL A 168 -7.94 11.52 -2.94
C VAL A 168 -8.77 11.40 -1.67
N ARG A 169 -9.58 10.33 -1.58
CA ARG A 169 -10.39 10.04 -0.40
C ARG A 169 -9.52 9.37 0.67
N LEU A 170 -9.72 9.79 1.91
CA LEU A 170 -9.05 9.30 3.11
C LEU A 170 -10.07 8.72 4.13
N PRO A 171 -9.66 7.81 5.04
CA PRO A 171 -10.42 7.50 6.24
C PRO A 171 -10.62 8.74 7.11
N LEU A 172 -11.74 8.84 7.85
CA LEU A 172 -12.15 10.09 8.53
C LEU A 172 -11.11 10.58 9.56
N GLU A 173 -10.71 9.73 10.51
CA GLU A 173 -9.74 10.12 11.54
C GLU A 173 -8.34 10.31 10.98
N PHE A 174 -7.96 9.58 9.92
CA PHE A 174 -6.71 9.86 9.20
C PHE A 174 -6.73 11.23 8.53
N ALA A 175 -7.84 11.58 7.86
CA ALA A 175 -8.02 12.90 7.24
C ALA A 175 -7.89 14.04 8.27
N LYS A 176 -8.47 13.85 9.47
CA LYS A 176 -8.34 14.76 10.62
C LYS A 176 -6.89 14.91 11.09
N ASN A 177 -6.15 13.80 11.23
CA ASN A 177 -4.73 13.82 11.59
C ASN A 177 -3.87 14.53 10.54
N VAL A 178 -4.08 14.22 9.25
CA VAL A 178 -3.40 14.92 8.13
C VAL A 178 -3.74 16.41 8.17
N PHE A 179 -5.00 16.77 8.39
CA PHE A 179 -5.44 18.16 8.48
C PHE A 179 -4.80 18.89 9.67
N GLY A 180 -4.57 18.23 10.80
CA GLY A 180 -3.92 18.81 11.97
C GLY A 180 -2.44 19.13 11.79
N VAL A 181 -1.68 18.33 11.02
CA VAL A 181 -0.22 18.53 10.85
C VAL A 181 0.19 19.38 9.65
N THR A 182 -0.64 19.44 8.63
CA THR A 182 -0.37 20.16 7.37
C THR A 182 -0.86 21.61 7.42
N LYS A 183 -0.35 22.47 6.54
CA LYS A 183 -0.76 23.88 6.43
C LYS A 183 -0.89 24.31 4.97
N VAL A 184 -1.37 25.54 4.72
CA VAL A 184 -1.22 26.15 3.39
C VAL A 184 0.28 26.28 3.09
N GLY A 185 0.68 25.91 1.87
CA GLY A 185 2.08 25.78 1.45
C GLY A 185 2.70 24.39 1.65
N THR A 186 2.06 23.48 2.41
CA THR A 186 2.52 22.08 2.56
C THR A 186 2.71 21.43 1.19
N GLU A 187 3.87 20.82 1.00
CA GLU A 187 4.23 20.08 -0.21
C GLU A 187 3.40 18.80 -0.36
N VAL A 188 2.97 18.55 -1.59
CA VAL A 188 2.16 17.41 -2.00
C VAL A 188 2.80 16.80 -3.25
N ILE A 189 3.24 15.55 -3.15
CA ILE A 189 3.84 14.80 -4.25
C ILE A 189 2.87 13.68 -4.63
N ILE A 190 2.52 13.55 -5.92
CA ILE A 190 1.61 12.50 -6.42
C ILE A 190 2.30 11.74 -7.55
N GLU A 191 2.64 10.48 -7.29
CA GLU A 191 3.37 9.57 -8.20
C GLU A 191 2.52 8.33 -8.54
N GLY A 192 2.78 7.73 -9.70
CA GLY A 192 2.01 6.59 -10.23
C GLY A 192 2.29 6.29 -11.70
#